data_AF-A0A972WJY0-F1
#
_entry.id   AF-A0A972WJY0-F1
#
_cell.length_a   1.000
_cell.length_b   1.000
_cell.length_c   1.000
_cell.angle_alpha   90.00
_cell.angle_beta   90.00
_cell.angle_gamma   90.00
#
_symmetry.space_group_name_H-M   'P 1'
#
loop_
_entity.id
_entity.type
_entity.pdbx_description
1 polymer ?
#
loop_
_entity_poly.entity_id
_entity_poly.type
_entity_poly.pdbx_seq_one_letter_code
_entity_poly.pdbx_strand_id
1 'polypeptide(L)' 'QTLEQAIGRVGLDRDAVAREIASGEFDTVVGKIKLVDNQLRTLWLAGQWQNGKFVAIAPAGRAGANQPVLPKPDWK' A
#
# COMPACT_ATOMS: atom_id res chain seq x y z
N GLN A 1 10.21 -0.98 -7.87
CA GLN A 1 9.56 -1.65 -6.71
C GLN A 1 9.02 -3.03 -7.11
N THR A 2 7.72 -3.27 -7.36
CA THR A 2 7.21 -4.66 -7.58
C THR A 2 7.77 -5.37 -8.81
N LEU A 3 7.67 -4.77 -10.01
CA LEU A 3 8.15 -5.40 -11.25
C LEU A 3 9.65 -5.68 -11.22
N GLU A 4 10.42 -4.70 -10.75
CA GLU A 4 11.87 -4.80 -10.55
C GLU A 4 12.25 -5.95 -9.61
N GLN A 5 11.59 -6.07 -8.46
CA GLN A 5 11.82 -7.16 -7.50
C GLN A 5 11.47 -8.52 -8.11
N ALA A 6 10.35 -8.63 -8.85
CA ALA A 6 9.96 -9.86 -9.51
C ALA A 6 11.02 -10.29 -10.54
N ILE A 7 11.44 -9.37 -11.42
CA ILE A 7 12.53 -9.64 -12.38
C ILE A 7 13.83 -10.03 -11.67
N GLY A 8 14.16 -9.37 -10.56
CA GLY A 8 15.33 -9.71 -9.76
C GLY A 8 15.29 -11.13 -9.17
N ARG A 9 14.10 -11.68 -8.93
CA ARG A 9 13.91 -13.04 -8.37
C ARG A 9 13.86 -14.12 -9.44
N VAL A 10 13.20 -13.86 -10.57
CA VAL A 10 12.89 -14.91 -11.57
C VAL A 10 13.44 -14.64 -12.97
N GLY A 11 14.15 -13.53 -13.18
CA GLY A 11 14.72 -13.15 -14.48
C GLY A 11 13.69 -12.49 -15.42
N LEU A 12 13.94 -12.58 -16.73
CA LEU A 12 13.16 -11.89 -17.77
C LEU A 12 12.08 -12.76 -18.43
N ASP A 13 11.87 -14.00 -17.96
CA ASP A 13 10.78 -14.84 -18.46
C ASP A 13 9.43 -14.23 -18.07
N ARG A 14 8.65 -13.85 -19.09
CA ARG A 14 7.40 -13.11 -18.90
C ARG A 14 6.41 -13.86 -18.01
N ASP A 15 6.25 -15.16 -18.22
CA ASP A 15 5.25 -15.96 -17.50
C ASP A 15 5.69 -16.24 -16.06
N ALA A 16 6.99 -16.41 -15.82
CA ALA A 16 7.57 -16.45 -14.48
C ALA A 16 7.37 -15.12 -13.74
N VAL A 17 7.65 -13.99 -14.38
CA VAL A 17 7.45 -12.65 -13.78
C VAL A 17 5.99 -12.42 -13.43
N ALA A 18 5.07 -12.77 -14.34
CA ALA A 18 3.64 -12.65 -14.10
C ALA A 18 3.18 -13.51 -12.91
N ARG A 19 3.67 -14.75 -12.82
CA ARG A 19 3.39 -15.64 -11.67
C ARG A 19 3.94 -15.09 -10.36
N GLU A 20 5.19 -14.60 -10.37
CA GLU A 20 5.81 -14.00 -9.19
C GLU A 20 5.03 -12.79 -8.68
N ILE A 21 4.59 -11.90 -9.58
CA ILE A 21 3.76 -10.75 -9.22
C ILE A 21 2.39 -11.19 -8.65
N ALA A 22 1.79 -12.23 -9.22
CA ALA A 22 0.47 -12.71 -8.80
C ALA A 22 0.47 -13.36 -7.41
N SER A 23 1.52 -14.09 -7.04
CA SER A 23 1.57 -14.84 -5.78
C SER A 23 2.49 -14.28 -4.70
N GLY A 24 3.48 -13.48 -5.11
CA GLY A 24 4.58 -13.02 -4.26
C GLY A 24 4.22 -11.86 -3.34
N GLU A 25 5.15 -11.56 -2.43
CA GLU A 25 5.13 -10.39 -1.56
C GLU A 25 6.24 -9.42 -1.94
N PHE A 26 5.95 -8.12 -1.84
CA PHE A 26 6.83 -7.07 -2.31
C PHE A 26 6.97 -5.99 -1.26
N ASP A 27 8.21 -5.59 -0.99
CA ASP A 27 8.50 -4.48 -0.09
C ASP A 27 8.34 -3.16 -0.86
N THR A 28 7.50 -2.26 -0.36
CA THR A 28 7.20 -0.98 -1.02
C THR A 28 7.19 0.17 -0.03
N VAL A 29 7.06 1.39 -0.55
CA VAL A 29 7.00 2.62 0.27
C VAL A 29 5.79 2.62 1.22
N VAL A 30 4.72 1.92 0.85
CA VAL A 30 3.49 1.80 1.68
C VAL A 30 3.52 0.55 2.58
N GLY A 31 4.69 -0.07 2.72
CA GLY A 31 4.89 -1.32 3.44
C GLY A 31 4.90 -2.54 2.52
N LYS A 32 4.88 -3.72 3.13
CA LYS A 32 4.83 -4.99 2.40
C LYS A 32 3.43 -5.20 1.81
N ILE A 33 3.36 -5.48 0.51
CA ILE A 33 2.12 -5.73 -0.21
C ILE A 33 2.08 -7.12 -0.82
N LYS A 34 0.86 -7.63 -1.00
CA LYS A 34 0.55 -8.84 -1.75
C LYS A 34 -0.69 -8.58 -2.59
N LEU A 35 -0.72 -9.12 -3.81
CA LEU A 35 -1.91 -9.10 -4.64
C LEU A 35 -2.80 -10.30 -4.30
N VAL A 36 -4.11 -10.06 -4.30
CA VAL A 36 -5.13 -11.11 -4.15
C VAL A 36 -6.01 -11.01 -5.39
N ASP A 37 -6.05 -12.08 -6.19
CA ASP A 37 -6.71 -12.10 -7.50
C ASP A 37 -6.22 -10.98 -8.42
N ASN A 38 -4.90 -10.74 -8.43
CA ASN A 38 -4.24 -9.64 -9.14
C ASN A 38 -4.73 -8.24 -8.74
N GLN A 39 -5.31 -8.09 -7.54
CA GLN A 39 -5.75 -6.81 -7.01
C GLN A 39 -5.05 -6.49 -5.69
N LEU A 40 -4.66 -5.23 -5.53
CA LEU A 40 -4.17 -4.72 -4.26
C LEU A 40 -5.36 -4.45 -3.35
N ARG A 41 -5.68 -5.40 -2.47
CA ARG A 41 -6.85 -5.30 -1.58
C ARG A 41 -6.56 -4.55 -0.29
N THR A 42 -5.29 -4.45 0.11
CA THR A 42 -4.90 -3.89 1.41
C THR A 42 -4.49 -2.43 1.26
N LEU A 43 -5.45 -1.56 0.94
CA LEU A 43 -5.25 -0.13 0.67
C LEU A 43 -5.56 0.75 1.88
N TRP A 44 -4.97 1.95 1.90
CA TRP A 44 -5.47 3.06 2.69
C TRP A 44 -6.58 3.76 1.89
N LEU A 45 -7.77 3.87 2.48
CA LEU A 45 -8.97 4.35 1.79
C LEU A 45 -9.24 5.83 2.03
N ALA A 46 -8.81 6.34 3.19
CA ALA A 46 -8.95 7.75 3.53
C ALA A 46 -7.73 8.24 4.29
N GLY A 47 -7.36 9.49 4.02
CA GLY A 47 -6.35 10.22 4.77
C GLY A 47 -6.86 11.59 5.20
N GLN A 48 -6.21 12.17 6.19
CA GLN A 48 -6.53 13.48 6.73
C GLN A 48 -5.24 14.27 6.97
N TRP A 49 -5.26 15.57 6.67
CA TRP A 49 -4.20 16.49 7.11
C TRP A 49 -4.32 16.73 8.60
N GLN A 50 -3.26 16.39 9.35
CA GLN A 50 -3.15 16.56 10.79
C GLN A 50 -1.74 17.05 11.12
N ASN A 51 -1.62 18.17 11.85
CA ASN A 51 -0.33 18.72 12.28
C ASN A 51 0.71 18.83 11.15
N GLY A 52 0.29 19.30 9.97
CA GLY A 52 1.15 19.48 8.81
C GLY A 52 1.54 18.20 8.05
N LYS A 53 0.95 17.05 8.38
CA LYS A 53 1.20 15.76 7.72
C LYS A 53 -0.10 15.16 7.18
N PHE A 54 -0.04 14.51 6.02
CA PHE A 54 -1.15 13.71 5.52
C PHE A 54 -1.04 12.30 6.08
N VAL A 55 -1.96 11.93 6.97
CA VAL A 55 -1.95 10.63 7.68
C VAL A 55 -3.12 9.77 7.21
N ALA A 56 -2.95 8.44 7.23
CA ALA A 56 -4.04 7.52 6.92
C ALA A 56 -4.98 7.39 8.13
N ILE A 57 -6.30 7.41 7.89
CA ILE A 57 -7.32 7.30 8.93
C ILE A 57 -8.30 6.13 8.70
N ALA A 58 -8.31 5.54 7.50
CA ALA A 58 -9.15 4.39 7.17
C ALA A 58 -8.42 3.38 6.26
N PRO A 59 -8.59 2.06 6.48
CA PRO A 59 -9.40 1.43 7.51
C PRO A 59 -8.84 1.65 8.93
N ALA A 60 -9.74 1.84 9.90
CA ALA A 60 -9.37 2.06 11.30
C ALA A 60 -8.70 0.79 11.90
N GLY A 61 -7.80 0.98 12.86
CA GLY A 61 -7.14 -0.13 13.57
C GLY A 61 -6.01 -0.82 12.81
N ARG A 62 -5.76 -0.46 11.54
CA ARG A 62 -4.57 -0.92 10.82
C ARG A 62 -3.32 -0.27 11.40
N ALA A 63 -2.20 -1.00 11.44
CA ALA A 63 -0.93 -0.45 11.88
C ALA A 63 -0.57 0.80 11.07
N GLY A 64 -0.32 1.92 11.76
CA GLY A 64 -0.08 3.22 11.14
C GLY A 64 -1.33 4.06 10.86
N ALA A 65 -2.54 3.58 11.19
CA ALA A 65 -3.75 4.38 11.11
C ALA A 65 -3.83 5.38 12.27
N ASN A 66 -4.05 6.65 11.95
CA ASN A 66 -4.35 7.70 12.92
C ASN A 66 -5.86 7.76 13.20
N GLN A 67 -6.22 8.24 14.39
CA GLN A 67 -7.61 8.60 14.65
C GLN A 67 -7.99 9.84 13.83
N PRO A 68 -9.20 9.91 13.26
CA PRO A 68 -9.68 11.11 12.60
C PRO A 68 -9.88 12.24 13.63
N VAL A 69 -9.50 13.46 13.26
CA VAL A 69 -9.77 14.68 14.03
C VAL A 69 -11.14 15.21 13.64
N LEU A 70 -12.04 15.30 14.62
CA LEU A 70 -13.43 15.77 14.46
C LEU A 70 -13.76 16.81 15.56
N PRO A 71 -14.50 17.90 15.25
CA PRO A 71 -14.89 18.31 13.90
C PRO A 71 -13.66 18.67 13.06
N LYS A 72 -13.81 18.62 11.73
CA LYS A 72 -12.72 18.99 10.81
C LYS A 72 -12.29 20.43 11.16
N PRO A 73 -11.01 20.67 11.46
CA PRO A 73 -10.54 22.03 11.76
C PRO A 73 -10.65 22.92 10.52
N ASP A 74 -10.85 24.21 10.75
CA ASP A 74 -10.85 25.19 9.67
C ASP A 74 -9.53 25.15 8.91
N TRP A 75 -9.62 25.25 7.58
CA TRP A 75 -8.44 25.40 6.74
C TRP A 75 -7.78 26.74 7.06
N LYS A 76 -6.50 26.71 7.45
CA LYS A 76 -5.67 27.90 7.62
C LYS A 76 -4.77 28.08 6.41
#